data_AF-A0AAU4JBH9-F1
#
_entry.id   AF-A0AAU4JBH9-F1
#
_cell.length_a   1.000
_cell.length_b   1.000
_cell.length_c   1.000
_cell.angle_alpha   90.00
_cell.angle_beta   90.00
_cell.angle_gamma   90.00
#
_symmetry.space_group_name_H-M   'P 1'
#
loop_
_entity.id
_entity.type
_entity.pdbx_description
1 polymer ?
#
loop_
_entity_poly.entity_id
_entity_poly.type
_entity_poly.pdbx_seq_one_letter_code
_entity_poly.pdbx_strand_id
1 'polypeptide(L)'
;MYVRTPEFARHAERITEVTDATSRLNVLPFSDTERRDALLSVVFGGPLPESVTIYPPFFTEYGLNTTFGKNVFVNQGCTFMDKGGIRIGDGVMIAPKVSLITGGHPLPPAERREYLTFAPISIEDHVWIGTAAVITQGVTIGAGAVVAAGAVVTRDVPAGTMVAGVPARVIKKID
;
A
#
# COMPACT_ATOMS: atom_id res chain seq x y z
N MET A 1 18.22 4.92 -3.77
CA MET A 1 18.87 5.28 -2.48
C MET A 1 19.94 4.26 -2.14
N TYR A 2 21.16 4.71 -1.83
CA TYR A 2 22.24 3.84 -1.34
C TYR A 2 22.01 3.47 0.14
N VAL A 3 22.27 2.23 0.54
CA VAL A 3 21.90 1.72 1.88
C VAL A 3 22.88 2.11 3.00
N ARG A 4 24.09 2.58 2.67
CA ARG A 4 25.09 2.98 3.68
C ARG A 4 25.15 4.50 3.83
N THR A 5 23.98 5.13 3.94
CA THR A 5 23.85 6.58 4.12
C THR A 5 23.21 6.90 5.48
N PRO A 6 23.49 8.08 6.06
CA PRO A 6 22.77 8.56 7.25
C PRO A 6 21.26 8.69 7.03
N GLU A 7 20.84 8.99 5.80
CA GLU A 7 19.44 9.01 5.41
C GLU A 7 18.79 7.62 5.56
N PHE A 8 19.44 6.57 5.05
CA PHE A 8 18.97 5.20 5.23
C PHE A 8 18.86 4.82 6.71
N ALA A 9 19.82 5.21 7.53
CA ALA A 9 19.80 4.92 8.98
C ALA A 9 18.55 5.51 9.67
N ARG A 10 18.18 6.75 9.36
CA ARG A 10 16.94 7.35 9.87
C ARG A 10 15.69 6.61 9.41
N HIS A 11 15.67 6.15 8.16
CA HIS A 11 14.57 5.31 7.68
C HIS A 11 14.50 3.98 8.44
N ALA A 12 15.63 3.37 8.78
CA ALA A 12 15.68 2.10 9.51
C ALA A 12 15.14 2.24 10.96
N GLU A 13 15.43 3.36 11.63
CA GLU A 13 14.84 3.68 12.93
C GLU A 13 13.31 3.75 12.85
N ARG A 14 12.78 4.48 11.86
CA ARG A 14 11.33 4.56 11.63
C ARG A 14 10.71 3.20 11.27
N ILE A 15 11.39 2.41 10.43
CA ILE A 15 10.94 1.06 10.09
C ILE A 15 10.79 0.20 11.34
N THR A 16 11.72 0.31 12.29
CA THR A 16 11.65 -0.42 13.55
C THR A 16 10.41 -0.03 14.35
N GLU A 17 10.18 1.27 14.55
CA GLU A 17 9.01 1.79 15.27
C GLU A 17 7.68 1.33 14.64
N VAL A 18 7.57 1.43 13.31
CA VAL A 18 6.37 1.05 12.57
C VAL A 18 6.14 -0.46 12.59
N THR A 19 7.22 -1.24 12.50
CA THR A 19 7.13 -2.72 12.56
C THR A 19 6.70 -3.18 13.95
N ASP A 20 7.18 -2.54 15.02
CA ASP A 20 6.74 -2.81 16.39
C ASP A 20 5.26 -2.45 16.58
N ALA A 21 4.83 -1.31 16.06
CA ALA A 21 3.44 -0.88 16.13
C ALA A 21 2.50 -1.84 15.37
N THR A 22 2.86 -2.23 14.14
CA THR A 22 2.08 -3.19 13.35
C THR A 22 2.09 -4.60 13.96
N SER A 23 3.19 -5.03 14.57
CA SER A 23 3.25 -6.31 15.29
C SER A 23 2.25 -6.37 16.44
N ARG A 24 2.12 -5.28 17.22
CA ARG A 24 1.12 -5.15 18.29
C ARG A 24 -0.30 -5.04 17.74
N LEU A 25 -0.48 -4.28 16.66
CA LEU A 25 -1.76 -4.07 15.98
C LEU A 25 -2.35 -5.41 15.51
N ASN A 26 -1.51 -6.29 14.97
CA ASN A 26 -1.91 -7.53 14.33
C ASN A 26 -2.38 -8.63 15.28
N VAL A 27 -2.22 -8.44 16.59
CA VAL A 27 -2.66 -9.39 17.62
C VAL A 27 -3.78 -8.82 18.52
N LEU A 28 -4.28 -7.62 18.23
CA LEU A 28 -5.39 -7.04 18.98
C LEU A 28 -6.69 -7.83 18.74
N PRO A 29 -7.56 -7.95 19.75
CA PRO A 29 -8.96 -8.34 19.52
C PRO A 29 -9.60 -7.38 18.51
N PHE A 30 -10.39 -7.94 17.59
CA PHE A 30 -10.99 -7.13 16.50
C PHE A 30 -11.89 -5.99 17.01
N SER A 31 -12.47 -6.16 18.20
CA SER A 31 -13.33 -5.17 18.85
C SER A 31 -12.57 -4.02 19.54
N ASP A 32 -11.24 -4.09 19.67
CA ASP A 32 -10.43 -3.08 20.36
C ASP A 32 -10.09 -1.92 19.41
N THR A 33 -11.11 -1.10 19.10
CA THR A 33 -10.99 0.01 18.15
C THR A 33 -10.08 1.12 18.69
N GLU A 34 -10.13 1.41 19.99
CA GLU A 34 -9.31 2.44 20.62
C GLU A 34 -7.81 2.17 20.46
N ARG A 35 -7.35 0.95 20.79
CA ARG A 35 -5.93 0.60 20.63
C ARG A 35 -5.54 0.47 19.17
N ARG A 36 -6.45 0.01 18.31
CA ARG A 36 -6.22 -0.02 16.86
C ARG A 36 -5.92 1.39 16.34
N ASP A 37 -6.75 2.36 16.69
CA ASP A 37 -6.60 3.74 16.22
C ASP A 37 -5.34 4.40 16.79
N ALA A 38 -5.01 4.13 18.06
CA ALA A 38 -3.76 4.61 18.67
C ALA A 38 -2.51 4.05 17.97
N LEU A 39 -2.48 2.76 17.63
CA LEU A 39 -1.35 2.15 16.92
C LEU A 39 -1.26 2.61 15.47
N LEU A 40 -2.38 2.75 14.77
CA LEU A 40 -2.41 3.32 13.43
C LEU A 40 -1.93 4.78 13.45
N SER A 41 -2.23 5.54 14.50
CA SER A 41 -1.69 6.89 14.66
C SER A 41 -0.16 6.91 14.76
N VAL A 42 0.45 5.96 15.48
CA VAL A 42 1.91 5.79 15.50
C VAL A 42 2.43 5.49 14.09
N VAL A 43 1.77 4.56 13.36
CA VAL A 43 2.17 4.14 12.00
C VAL A 43 2.12 5.30 11.01
N PHE A 44 1.06 6.10 11.00
CA PHE A 44 0.85 7.17 10.02
C PHE A 44 1.29 8.57 10.51
N GLY A 45 1.87 8.66 11.72
CA GLY A 45 2.39 9.92 12.28
C GLY A 45 1.29 10.89 12.75
N GLY A 46 0.10 10.37 13.01
CA GLY A 46 -1.08 11.14 13.41
C GLY A 46 -2.37 10.35 13.21
N PRO A 47 -3.49 10.83 13.77
CA PRO A 47 -4.77 10.14 13.65
C PRO A 47 -5.17 9.99 12.17
N LEU A 48 -5.69 8.80 11.83
CA LEU A 48 -6.32 8.60 10.53
C LEU A 48 -7.59 9.45 10.41
N PRO A 49 -7.99 9.86 9.19
CA PRO A 49 -9.30 10.46 8.98
C PRO A 49 -10.42 9.50 9.45
N GLU A 50 -11.48 10.02 10.06
CA GLU A 50 -12.60 9.23 10.60
C GLU A 50 -13.23 8.27 9.58
N SER A 51 -13.24 8.66 8.31
CA SER A 51 -13.77 7.87 7.20
C SER A 51 -12.81 6.82 6.64
N VAL A 52 -11.61 6.67 7.19
CA VAL A 52 -10.62 5.67 6.78
C VAL A 52 -10.63 4.52 7.77
N THR A 53 -10.88 3.31 7.27
CA THR A 53 -10.85 2.10 8.07
C THR A 53 -9.78 1.15 7.55
N ILE A 54 -8.90 0.69 8.46
CA ILE A 54 -7.89 -0.32 8.19
C ILE A 54 -8.10 -1.48 9.16
N TYR A 55 -8.30 -2.69 8.62
CA TYR A 55 -8.47 -3.88 9.43
C TYR A 55 -7.16 -4.66 9.62
N PRO A 56 -6.80 -5.00 10.87
CA PRO A 56 -5.66 -5.87 11.13
C PRO A 56 -5.96 -7.34 10.75
N PRO A 57 -4.94 -8.15 10.40
CA PRO A 57 -3.54 -7.76 10.34
C PRO A 57 -3.24 -6.78 9.20
N PHE A 58 -2.35 -5.82 9.41
CA PHE A 58 -1.91 -4.84 8.42
C PHE A 58 -0.39 -4.69 8.53
N PHE A 59 0.26 -4.50 7.39
CA PHE A 59 1.71 -4.39 7.31
C PHE A 59 2.10 -3.16 6.51
N THR A 60 3.06 -2.41 7.02
CA THR A 60 3.72 -1.32 6.30
C THR A 60 5.11 -1.13 6.88
N GLU A 61 6.05 -0.63 6.08
CA GLU A 61 7.43 -0.43 6.52
C GLU A 61 7.69 1.00 7.02
N TYR A 62 6.96 2.02 6.55
CA TYR A 62 7.28 3.41 6.86
C TYR A 62 6.07 4.24 7.31
N GLY A 63 4.92 4.00 6.70
CA GLY A 63 3.63 4.61 7.02
C GLY A 63 3.47 6.08 6.62
N LEU A 64 4.49 6.92 6.86
CA LEU A 64 4.43 8.38 6.66
C LEU A 64 4.28 8.82 5.20
N ASN A 65 4.49 7.91 4.25
CA ASN A 65 4.42 8.21 2.82
C ASN A 65 3.12 7.70 2.18
N THR A 66 2.16 7.24 2.99
CA THR A 66 0.82 6.88 2.55
C THR A 66 -0.15 8.01 2.83
N THR A 67 -0.91 8.42 1.81
CA THR A 67 -1.97 9.44 1.94
C THR A 67 -3.31 8.84 1.56
N PHE A 68 -4.35 9.21 2.31
CA PHE A 68 -5.70 8.71 2.15
C PHE A 68 -6.66 9.84 1.81
N GLY A 69 -7.56 9.58 0.87
CA GLY A 69 -8.80 10.32 0.67
C GLY A 69 -9.84 9.99 1.74
N LYS A 70 -11.10 10.27 1.43
CA LYS A 70 -12.26 9.99 2.27
C LYS A 70 -12.87 8.63 1.96
N ASN A 71 -13.52 8.02 2.93
CA ASN A 71 -14.28 6.77 2.76
C ASN A 71 -13.41 5.62 2.21
N VAL A 72 -12.15 5.53 2.65
CA VAL A 72 -11.24 4.47 2.22
C VAL A 72 -11.38 3.27 3.14
N PHE A 73 -11.46 2.09 2.53
CA PHE A 73 -11.51 0.82 3.25
C PHE A 73 -10.34 -0.08 2.88
N VAL A 74 -9.55 -0.49 3.87
CA VAL A 74 -8.44 -1.45 3.72
C VAL A 74 -8.73 -2.69 4.54
N ASN A 75 -8.88 -3.82 3.86
CA ASN A 75 -9.21 -5.09 4.49
C ASN A 75 -7.94 -5.82 4.99
N GLN A 76 -8.16 -6.94 5.66
CA GLN A 76 -7.14 -7.69 6.40
C GLN A 76 -6.02 -8.25 5.53
N GLY A 77 -4.82 -8.31 6.10
CA GLY A 77 -3.62 -8.89 5.53
C GLY A 77 -2.93 -8.04 4.47
N CYS A 78 -3.32 -6.77 4.30
CA CYS A 78 -2.69 -5.90 3.29
C CYS A 78 -1.26 -5.51 3.68
N THR A 79 -0.40 -5.35 2.67
CA THR A 79 1.00 -4.92 2.83
C THR A 79 1.29 -3.68 1.99
N PHE A 80 1.64 -2.57 2.63
CA PHE A 80 1.98 -1.30 2.00
C PHE A 80 3.47 -1.01 2.18
N MET A 81 4.29 -1.35 1.18
CA MET A 81 5.67 -0.89 1.11
C MET A 81 5.68 0.52 0.53
N ASP A 82 5.59 1.52 1.40
CA ASP A 82 5.15 2.86 1.05
C ASP A 82 6.29 3.89 0.96
N LYS A 83 7.55 3.49 1.08
CA LYS A 83 8.69 4.42 1.01
C LYS A 83 8.73 5.27 -0.27
N GLY A 84 8.31 4.73 -1.41
CA GLY A 84 8.20 5.46 -2.67
C GLY A 84 6.95 6.34 -2.82
N GLY A 85 6.03 6.29 -1.86
CA GLY A 85 4.79 7.06 -1.85
C GLY A 85 3.59 6.25 -2.33
N ILE A 86 2.51 6.24 -1.53
CA ILE A 86 1.21 5.69 -1.91
C ILE A 86 0.16 6.78 -1.75
N ARG A 87 -0.52 7.12 -2.84
CA ARG A 87 -1.69 8.01 -2.81
C ARG A 87 -2.94 7.20 -3.07
N ILE A 88 -3.90 7.29 -2.15
CA ILE A 88 -5.19 6.60 -2.24
C ILE A 88 -6.30 7.65 -2.29
N GLY A 89 -7.08 7.64 -3.36
CA GLY A 89 -8.20 8.55 -3.59
C GLY A 89 -9.42 8.26 -2.72
N ASP A 90 -10.50 8.98 -2.99
CA ASP A 90 -11.76 8.89 -2.26
C ASP A 90 -12.53 7.61 -2.64
N GLY A 91 -13.18 6.97 -1.67
CA GLY A 91 -14.07 5.83 -1.89
C GLY A 91 -13.35 4.56 -2.38
N VAL A 92 -12.04 4.48 -2.20
CA VAL A 92 -11.24 3.29 -2.60
C VAL A 92 -11.52 2.13 -1.65
N MET A 93 -11.73 0.95 -2.22
CA MET A 93 -11.86 -0.31 -1.49
C MET A 93 -10.72 -1.26 -1.82
N ILE A 94 -10.00 -1.70 -0.79
CA ILE A 94 -8.88 -2.63 -0.90
C ILE A 94 -9.25 -3.93 -0.19
N ALA A 95 -9.41 -5.00 -0.95
CA ALA A 95 -9.77 -6.31 -0.45
C ALA A 95 -8.60 -7.00 0.29
N PRO A 96 -8.81 -8.16 0.93
CA PRO A 96 -7.77 -8.78 1.75
C PRO A 96 -6.49 -9.11 0.99
N LYS A 97 -5.36 -9.09 1.69
CA LYS A 97 -4.04 -9.54 1.18
C LYS A 97 -3.51 -8.76 -0.04
N VAL A 98 -4.03 -7.57 -0.32
CA VAL A 98 -3.48 -6.72 -1.37
C VAL A 98 -2.09 -6.23 -0.98
N SER A 99 -1.17 -6.21 -1.95
CA SER A 99 0.18 -5.69 -1.77
C SER A 99 0.42 -4.48 -2.66
N LEU A 100 0.73 -3.34 -2.06
CA LEU A 100 1.13 -2.11 -2.76
C LEU A 100 2.64 -1.93 -2.57
N ILE A 101 3.41 -2.09 -3.64
CA ILE A 101 4.87 -2.23 -3.57
C ILE A 101 5.55 -1.08 -4.31
N THR A 102 5.91 0.00 -3.61
CA THR A 102 6.56 1.17 -4.20
C THR A 102 8.08 1.06 -4.30
N GLY A 103 8.67 0.09 -3.58
CA GLY A 103 10.11 -0.15 -3.52
C GLY A 103 10.57 -1.31 -4.40
N GLY A 104 11.84 -1.26 -4.79
CA GLY A 104 12.52 -2.34 -5.52
C GLY A 104 14.04 -2.22 -5.45
N HIS A 105 14.71 -2.94 -6.34
CA HIS A 105 16.17 -2.96 -6.43
C HIS A 105 16.61 -2.87 -7.90
N PRO A 106 17.78 -2.29 -8.20
CA PRO A 106 18.39 -2.40 -9.52
C PRO A 106 18.55 -3.88 -9.94
N LEU A 107 18.49 -4.15 -11.24
CA LEU A 107 18.68 -5.50 -11.77
C LEU A 107 20.11 -6.03 -11.60
N PRO A 108 21.19 -5.25 -11.76
CA PRO A 108 22.55 -5.77 -11.62
C PRO A 108 22.81 -6.37 -10.22
N PRO A 109 23.37 -7.60 -10.11
CA PRO A 109 23.61 -8.25 -8.82
C PRO A 109 24.53 -7.48 -7.86
N ALA A 110 25.51 -6.73 -8.40
CA ALA A 110 26.41 -5.89 -7.63
C ALA A 110 25.66 -4.72 -6.97
N GLU A 111 24.65 -4.18 -7.65
CA GLU A 111 23.91 -3.00 -7.19
C GLU A 111 22.71 -3.35 -6.32
N ARG A 112 22.03 -4.48 -6.55
CA ARG A 112 20.75 -4.79 -5.88
C ARG A 112 20.84 -4.87 -4.36
N ARG A 113 22.00 -5.22 -3.80
CA ARG A 113 22.25 -5.24 -2.35
C ARG A 113 22.60 -3.87 -1.78
N GLU A 114 23.03 -2.96 -2.63
CA GLU A 114 23.58 -1.67 -2.26
C GLU A 114 22.56 -0.54 -2.46
N TYR A 115 21.61 -0.71 -3.37
CA TYR A 115 20.69 0.33 -3.77
C TYR A 115 19.23 -0.13 -3.74
N LEU A 116 18.36 0.80 -3.35
CA LEU A 116 16.92 0.71 -3.44
C LEU A 116 16.40 1.63 -4.55
N THR A 117 15.41 1.16 -5.32
CA THR A 117 14.62 1.98 -6.24
C THR A 117 13.26 2.27 -5.65
N PHE A 118 12.68 3.39 -6.02
CA PHE A 118 11.33 3.76 -5.60
C PHE A 118 10.59 4.43 -6.75
N ALA A 119 9.30 4.11 -6.88
CA ALA A 119 8.38 4.89 -7.70
C ALA A 119 6.99 4.88 -7.06
N PRO A 120 6.28 6.03 -7.03
CA PRO A 120 5.02 6.16 -6.33
C PRO A 120 3.94 5.30 -6.96
N ILE A 121 2.97 4.87 -6.15
CA ILE A 121 1.71 4.27 -6.61
C ILE A 121 0.60 5.30 -6.39
N SER A 122 -0.19 5.54 -7.43
CA SER A 122 -1.37 6.41 -7.37
C SER A 122 -2.62 5.58 -7.62
N ILE A 123 -3.53 5.56 -6.65
CA ILE A 123 -4.85 4.93 -6.75
C ILE A 123 -5.87 6.06 -6.75
N GLU A 124 -6.55 6.27 -7.87
CA GLU A 124 -7.56 7.32 -8.00
C GLU A 124 -8.89 6.91 -7.34
N ASP A 125 -9.87 7.80 -7.43
CA ASP A 125 -11.14 7.68 -6.71
C ASP A 125 -11.96 6.45 -7.17
N HIS A 126 -12.71 5.87 -6.24
CA HIS A 126 -13.66 4.77 -6.47
C HIS A 126 -13.04 3.50 -7.07
N VAL A 127 -11.73 3.30 -6.92
CA VAL A 127 -11.07 2.06 -7.33
C VAL A 127 -11.43 0.92 -6.37
N TRP A 128 -11.64 -0.28 -6.92
CA TRP A 128 -11.72 -1.52 -6.15
C TRP A 128 -10.57 -2.46 -6.49
N ILE A 129 -9.76 -2.80 -5.49
CA ILE A 129 -8.64 -3.74 -5.63
C ILE A 129 -9.01 -5.08 -5.00
N GLY A 130 -9.11 -6.13 -5.83
CA GLY A 130 -9.50 -7.47 -5.44
C GLY A 130 -8.44 -8.22 -4.63
N THR A 131 -8.90 -9.25 -3.91
CA THR A 131 -8.10 -10.02 -2.94
C THR A 131 -6.79 -10.50 -3.53
N ALA A 132 -5.69 -10.38 -2.78
CA ALA A 132 -4.37 -10.87 -3.15
C ALA A 132 -3.79 -10.28 -4.46
N ALA A 133 -4.31 -9.15 -4.94
CA ALA A 133 -3.69 -8.43 -6.04
C ALA A 133 -2.38 -7.74 -5.60
N VAL A 134 -1.44 -7.61 -6.53
CA VAL A 134 -0.15 -6.93 -6.34
C VAL A 134 -0.06 -5.75 -7.30
N ILE A 135 0.20 -4.56 -6.77
CA ILE A 135 0.44 -3.34 -7.54
C ILE A 135 1.91 -2.96 -7.40
N THR A 136 2.63 -2.89 -8.54
CA THR A 136 4.06 -2.59 -8.52
C THR A 136 4.36 -1.10 -8.59
N GLN A 137 5.59 -0.73 -8.23
CA GLN A 137 6.09 0.64 -8.20
C GLN A 137 5.81 1.39 -9.51
N GLY A 138 5.40 2.66 -9.42
CA GLY A 138 5.16 3.54 -10.56
C GLY A 138 3.79 3.41 -11.23
N VAL A 139 2.92 2.51 -10.75
CA VAL A 139 1.59 2.31 -11.34
C VAL A 139 0.59 3.36 -10.88
N THR A 140 -0.17 3.89 -11.84
CA THR A 140 -1.43 4.62 -11.61
C THR A 140 -2.63 3.73 -11.92
N ILE A 141 -3.58 3.64 -10.99
CA ILE A 141 -4.88 2.99 -11.18
C ILE A 141 -5.93 4.08 -11.34
N GLY A 142 -6.47 4.21 -12.56
CA GLY A 142 -7.42 5.26 -12.90
C GLY A 142 -8.77 5.11 -12.20
N ALA A 143 -9.48 6.23 -12.07
CA ALA A 143 -10.73 6.31 -11.31
C ALA A 143 -11.78 5.28 -11.74
N GLY A 144 -12.49 4.69 -10.77
CA GLY A 144 -13.53 3.69 -10.99
C GLY A 144 -13.03 2.36 -11.55
N ALA A 145 -11.71 2.14 -11.67
CA ALA A 145 -11.18 0.89 -12.16
C ALA A 145 -11.32 -0.25 -11.13
N VAL A 146 -11.37 -1.48 -11.65
CA VAL A 146 -11.42 -2.70 -10.84
C VAL A 146 -10.20 -3.57 -11.15
N VAL A 147 -9.48 -3.96 -10.11
CA VAL A 147 -8.40 -4.95 -10.21
C VAL A 147 -8.95 -6.28 -9.72
N ALA A 148 -8.96 -7.30 -10.58
CA ALA A 148 -9.43 -8.63 -10.21
C ALA A 148 -8.52 -9.26 -9.13
N ALA A 149 -9.09 -10.21 -8.38
CA ALA A 149 -8.34 -10.96 -7.37
C ALA A 149 -7.13 -11.69 -8.01
N GLY A 150 -6.00 -11.68 -7.29
CA GLY A 150 -4.75 -12.32 -7.71
C GLY A 150 -4.03 -11.67 -8.89
N ALA A 151 -4.49 -10.52 -9.39
CA ALA A 151 -3.85 -9.85 -10.51
C ALA A 151 -2.51 -9.22 -10.11
N VAL A 152 -1.53 -9.22 -11.03
CA VAL A 152 -0.25 -8.52 -10.85
C VAL A 152 -0.20 -7.35 -11.82
N VAL A 153 -0.44 -6.15 -11.31
CA VAL A 153 -0.51 -4.90 -12.08
C VAL A 153 0.87 -4.29 -12.18
N THR A 154 1.43 -4.34 -13.39
CA THR A 154 2.79 -3.86 -13.70
C THR A 154 2.84 -2.62 -14.60
N ARG A 155 1.68 -2.06 -14.95
CA ARG A 155 1.49 -0.90 -15.81
C ARG A 155 0.21 -0.19 -15.39
N ASP A 156 0.08 1.07 -15.78
CA ASP A 156 -1.11 1.87 -15.49
C ASP A 156 -2.40 1.20 -15.95
N VAL A 157 -3.44 1.37 -15.15
CA VAL A 157 -4.79 0.86 -15.41
C VAL A 157 -5.66 2.03 -15.83
N PRO A 158 -6.26 2.00 -17.05
CA PRO A 158 -7.17 3.06 -17.47
C PRO A 158 -8.40 3.15 -16.56
N ALA A 159 -8.89 4.37 -16.35
CA ALA A 159 -10.12 4.63 -15.62
C ALA A 159 -11.32 3.85 -16.20
N GLY A 160 -12.25 3.44 -15.34
CA GLY A 160 -13.46 2.71 -15.74
C GLY A 160 -13.17 1.38 -16.45
N THR A 161 -12.06 0.72 -16.14
CA THR A 161 -11.75 -0.61 -16.69
C THR A 161 -11.55 -1.65 -15.61
N MET A 162 -11.83 -2.91 -15.95
CA MET A 162 -11.47 -4.06 -15.16
C MET A 162 -10.21 -4.71 -15.74
N VAL A 163 -9.20 -4.92 -14.89
CA VAL A 163 -7.97 -5.64 -15.24
C VAL A 163 -7.85 -6.97 -14.49
N ALA A 164 -7.28 -7.98 -15.13
CA ALA A 164 -7.02 -9.28 -14.52
C ALA A 164 -5.77 -9.96 -15.08
N GLY A 165 -5.23 -10.94 -14.35
CA GLY A 165 -4.15 -11.82 -14.80
C GLY A 165 -2.74 -11.43 -14.31
N VAL A 166 -1.76 -12.23 -14.74
CA VAL A 166 -0.34 -12.08 -14.41
C VAL A 166 0.48 -12.16 -15.70
N PRO A 167 0.99 -11.03 -16.22
CA PRO A 167 0.70 -9.66 -15.80
C PRO A 167 -0.74 -9.22 -16.16
N ALA A 168 -1.29 -8.28 -15.39
CA ALA A 168 -2.67 -7.83 -15.54
C ALA A 168 -2.91 -7.14 -16.91
N ARG A 169 -4.08 -7.39 -17.50
CA ARG A 169 -4.55 -6.79 -18.75
C ARG A 169 -5.99 -6.35 -18.62
N VAL A 170 -6.38 -5.33 -19.37
CA VAL A 170 -7.79 -4.92 -19.48
C VAL A 170 -8.59 -6.08 -20.05
N ILE A 171 -9.64 -6.49 -19.34
CA ILE A 171 -10.56 -7.56 -19.76
C ILE A 171 -11.96 -7.03 -20.05
N LYS A 172 -12.32 -5.86 -19.50
CA LYS A 172 -13.64 -5.26 -19.64
C LYS A 172 -13.60 -3.75 -19.38
N LYS A 173 -14.46 -2.99 -20.06
CA LYS A 173 -14.82 -1.61 -19.67
C LYS A 173 -16.05 -1.64 -18.76
N ILE A 174 -16.08 -0.78 -17.77
CA ILE A 174 -17.15 -0.63 -16.80
C ILE A 174 -18.04 0.51 -17.30
N ASP A 175 -19.32 0.23 -17.48
CA ASP A 175 -20.33 1.20 -17.92
C ASP A 175 -20.82 2.06 -16.74
#